data_AF-A0A533V585-F1
#
_entry.id   AF-A0A533V585-F1
#
_cell.length_a   1.000
_cell.length_b   1.000
_cell.length_c   1.000
_cell.angle_alpha   90.00
_cell.angle_beta   90.00
_cell.angle_gamma   90.00
#
_symmetry.space_group_name_H-M   'P 1'
#
loop_
_entity.id
_entity.type
_entity.pdbx_description
1 polymer ?
#
loop_
_entity_poly.entity_id
_entity_poly.type
_entity_poly.pdbx_seq_one_letter_code
_entity_poly.pdbx_strand_id
1 'polypeptide(L)'
;MNKKRPIPILIVGTIIAVGAILIGTNTVIYAEKDIWKGKDTMQELVNAIDKGKVNDDNMNWKKFEGSTIYKQEDRDTKKCISERQDLGNNLADYEILHCFHDDDYYKYN
;
A
#
# COMPACT_ATOMS: atom_id res chain seq x y z
N MET A 1 -39.36 0.98 51.96
CA MET A 1 -38.71 0.02 52.88
C MET A 1 -37.20 0.07 52.67
N ASN A 2 -36.44 -0.13 53.73
CA ASN A 2 -35.06 0.30 53.95
C ASN A 2 -34.09 -0.91 53.86
N LYS A 3 -32.89 -0.67 53.29
CA LYS A 3 -31.57 -1.31 53.54
C LYS A 3 -31.45 -2.84 53.71
N LYS A 4 -30.48 -3.42 52.97
CA LYS A 4 -29.22 -4.01 53.51
C LYS A 4 -28.20 -4.31 52.39
N ARG A 5 -26.97 -3.81 52.55
CA ARG A 5 -25.71 -4.19 51.83
C ARG A 5 -24.96 -5.25 52.71
N PRO A 6 -23.97 -6.06 52.25
CA PRO A 6 -22.65 -5.62 51.74
C PRO A 6 -22.04 -6.44 50.56
N ILE A 7 -20.96 -5.91 49.98
CA ILE A 7 -20.16 -6.42 48.84
C ILE A 7 -18.88 -7.09 49.39
N PRO A 8 -18.33 -8.15 48.75
CA PRO A 8 -16.92 -8.09 48.30
C PRO A 8 -16.70 -8.77 46.91
N ILE A 9 -16.12 -8.11 45.89
CA ILE A 9 -14.69 -8.00 45.50
C ILE A 9 -14.23 -9.05 44.42
N LEU A 10 -13.64 -8.49 43.36
CA LEU A 10 -12.65 -9.04 42.38
C LEU A 10 -13.05 -10.12 41.36
N ILE A 11 -13.25 -9.70 40.10
CA ILE A 11 -12.52 -10.32 38.99
C ILE A 11 -11.77 -9.23 38.24
N VAL A 12 -10.46 -9.45 38.20
CA VAL A 12 -9.40 -8.67 37.58
C VAL A 12 -9.58 -8.65 36.06
N GLY A 13 -9.19 -7.52 35.45
CA GLY A 13 -9.52 -7.18 34.08
C GLY A 13 -8.83 -8.01 33.02
N THR A 14 -9.55 -8.17 31.91
CA THR A 14 -8.97 -8.19 30.58
C THR A 14 -9.59 -7.02 29.83
N ILE A 15 -8.84 -5.93 29.70
CA ILE A 15 -9.08 -4.94 28.65
C ILE A 15 -8.74 -5.67 27.35
N ILE A 16 -9.73 -6.33 26.75
CA ILE A 16 -9.66 -6.59 25.32
C ILE A 16 -9.95 -5.21 24.74
N ALA A 17 -8.88 -4.51 24.38
CA ALA A 17 -8.99 -3.30 23.58
C ALA A 17 -9.79 -3.69 22.34
N VAL A 18 -11.03 -3.23 22.31
CA VAL A 18 -11.97 -3.38 21.22
C VAL A 18 -11.37 -2.63 20.04
N GLY A 19 -10.56 -3.32 19.24
CA GLY A 19 -10.29 -2.90 17.87
C GLY A 19 -11.56 -3.20 17.08
N ALA A 20 -12.37 -2.17 16.86
CA ALA A 20 -13.69 -2.25 16.26
C ALA A 20 -13.73 -3.21 15.05
N ILE A 21 -14.56 -4.24 15.16
CA ILE A 21 -15.11 -4.95 14.02
C ILE A 21 -16.05 -3.95 13.32
N LEU A 22 -15.64 -3.42 12.18
CA LEU A 22 -16.51 -2.65 11.30
C LEU A 22 -17.08 -3.60 10.23
N ILE A 23 -18.25 -4.18 10.52
CA ILE A 23 -19.16 -4.65 9.48
C ILE A 23 -19.94 -3.41 9.03
N GLY A 24 -19.52 -2.84 7.91
CA GLY A 24 -20.23 -1.78 7.21
C GLY A 24 -19.81 -1.85 5.76
N THR A 25 -20.78 -1.96 4.84
CA THR A 25 -20.52 -1.83 3.40
C THR A 25 -20.05 -0.41 3.13
N ASN A 26 -18.75 -0.21 3.23
CA ASN A 26 -18.08 1.01 2.83
C ASN A 26 -17.54 0.72 1.44
N THR A 27 -18.22 1.18 0.39
CA THR A 27 -17.48 1.56 -0.80
C THR A 27 -16.54 2.69 -0.34
N VAL A 28 -15.35 2.30 0.12
CA VAL A 28 -14.25 3.25 0.24
C VAL A 28 -13.99 3.63 -1.20
N ILE A 29 -14.58 4.75 -1.61
CA ILE A 29 -14.08 5.50 -2.75
C ILE A 29 -12.71 5.97 -2.24
N TYR A 30 -11.72 5.10 -2.35
CA TYR A 30 -10.33 5.50 -2.34
C TYR A 30 -10.29 6.51 -3.47
N ALA A 31 -10.24 7.80 -3.14
CA ALA A 31 -9.83 8.77 -4.14
C ALA A 31 -8.58 8.16 -4.76
N GLU A 32 -8.60 7.89 -6.08
CA GLU A 32 -7.44 7.40 -6.86
C GLU A 32 -6.29 8.35 -6.57
N LYS A 33 -5.55 8.05 -5.52
CA LYS A 33 -4.46 8.86 -5.06
C LYS A 33 -3.28 8.14 -5.61
N ASP A 34 -2.81 8.66 -6.74
CA ASP A 34 -1.49 8.41 -7.30
C ASP A 34 -0.52 8.01 -6.16
N ILE A 35 -0.23 6.72 -5.99
CA ILE A 35 0.36 6.15 -4.75
C ILE A 35 1.78 6.65 -4.47
N TRP A 36 2.37 7.29 -5.48
CA TRP A 36 3.66 7.95 -5.44
C TRP A 36 3.63 9.39 -4.90
N LYS A 37 2.46 10.01 -4.76
CA LYS A 37 2.36 11.39 -4.27
C LYS A 37 2.84 11.50 -2.83
N GLY A 38 3.74 12.46 -2.59
CA GLY A 38 4.34 12.70 -1.28
C GLY A 38 5.53 11.79 -0.99
N LYS A 39 6.09 11.15 -2.03
CA LYS A 39 7.32 10.40 -1.97
C LYS A 39 8.37 11.11 -2.79
N ASP A 40 9.59 11.08 -2.28
CA ASP A 40 10.70 11.76 -2.93
C ASP A 40 11.49 10.82 -3.83
N THR A 41 11.42 9.50 -3.60
CA THR A 41 12.18 8.48 -4.36
C THR A 41 11.36 7.25 -4.74
N MET A 42 11.78 6.49 -5.75
CA MET A 42 11.18 5.18 -6.05
C MET A 42 11.37 4.22 -4.89
N GLN A 43 12.52 4.26 -4.21
CA GLN A 43 12.76 3.44 -3.03
C GLN A 43 11.70 3.67 -1.93
N GLU A 44 11.27 4.91 -1.70
CA GLU A 44 10.16 5.21 -0.77
C GLU A 44 8.81 4.69 -1.25
N LEU A 45 8.60 4.64 -2.57
CA LEU A 45 7.39 4.07 -3.17
C LEU A 45 7.35 2.57 -2.94
N VAL A 46 8.40 1.90 -3.38
CA VAL A 46 8.58 0.45 -3.27
C VAL A 46 8.51 0.00 -1.82
N ASN A 47 9.19 0.69 -0.89
CA ASN A 47 9.10 0.41 0.54
C ASN A 47 7.68 0.53 1.12
N ALA A 48 6.83 1.38 0.54
CA ALA A 48 5.45 1.52 1.00
C ALA A 48 4.53 0.47 0.38
N ILE A 49 4.80 0.06 -0.87
CA ILE A 49 4.12 -1.07 -1.53
C ILE A 49 4.43 -2.37 -0.77
N ASP A 50 5.71 -2.66 -0.55
CA ASP A 50 6.18 -3.85 0.17
C ASP A 50 5.59 -3.98 1.58
N LYS A 51 5.43 -2.84 2.28
CA LYS A 51 4.80 -2.78 3.61
C LYS A 51 3.27 -2.76 3.59
N GLY A 52 2.65 -2.85 2.41
CA GLY A 52 1.20 -2.77 2.22
C GLY A 52 0.58 -1.44 2.68
N LYS A 53 1.38 -0.37 2.74
CA LYS A 53 0.91 0.97 3.14
C LYS A 53 0.18 1.70 2.01
N VAL A 54 0.52 1.36 0.78
CA VAL A 54 -0.15 1.80 -0.44
C VAL A 54 -0.37 0.56 -1.31
N ASN A 55 -1.45 0.56 -2.08
CA ASN A 55 -1.76 -0.47 -3.07
C ASN A 55 -2.50 0.18 -4.23
N ASP A 56 -2.09 -0.10 -5.46
CA ASP A 56 -2.81 0.26 -6.68
C ASP A 56 -2.49 -0.72 -7.83
N ASP A 57 -3.41 -1.63 -8.10
CA ASP A 57 -3.30 -2.61 -9.20
C ASP A 57 -3.56 -1.99 -10.59
N ASN A 58 -3.98 -0.72 -10.67
CA ASN A 58 -4.32 -0.06 -11.93
C ASN A 58 -3.80 1.39 -11.95
N MET A 59 -2.50 1.53 -11.81
CA MET A 59 -1.83 2.83 -11.74
C MET A 59 -2.02 3.61 -13.04
N ASN A 60 -2.25 4.91 -12.91
CA ASN A 60 -2.32 5.80 -14.07
C ASN A 60 -0.92 6.01 -14.67
N TRP A 61 -0.56 5.19 -15.66
CA TRP A 61 0.74 5.23 -16.34
C TRP A 61 1.17 6.63 -16.76
N LYS A 62 0.31 7.37 -17.47
CA LYS A 62 0.66 8.70 -18.00
C LYS A 62 1.03 9.69 -16.89
N LYS A 63 0.35 9.62 -15.74
CA LYS A 63 0.69 10.45 -14.59
C LYS A 63 1.95 9.96 -13.89
N PHE A 64 2.13 8.64 -13.79
CA PHE A 64 3.29 8.03 -13.14
C PHE A 64 4.58 8.30 -13.93
N GLU A 65 4.59 8.06 -15.24
CA GLU A 65 5.69 8.36 -16.16
C GLU A 65 6.07 9.85 -16.12
N GLY A 66 5.07 10.72 -15.96
CA GLY A 66 5.27 12.17 -15.82
C GLY A 66 5.86 12.60 -14.47
N SER A 67 5.86 11.73 -13.46
CA SER A 67 6.25 12.06 -12.09
C SER A 67 7.76 12.26 -11.93
N THR A 68 8.16 13.06 -10.93
CA THR A 68 9.57 13.25 -10.59
C THR A 68 10.24 11.94 -10.19
N ILE A 69 9.55 11.11 -9.41
CA ILE A 69 10.11 9.85 -8.92
C ILE A 69 10.42 8.86 -10.04
N TYR A 70 9.60 8.83 -11.11
CA TYR A 70 9.89 8.01 -12.28
C TYR A 70 11.07 8.59 -13.04
N LYS A 71 11.03 9.89 -13.36
CA LYS A 71 12.06 10.53 -14.20
C LYS A 71 13.48 10.42 -13.65
N GLN A 72 13.63 10.54 -12.32
CA GLN A 72 14.93 10.49 -11.66
C GLN A 72 15.49 9.07 -11.48
N GLU A 73 14.64 8.05 -11.65
CA GLU A 73 15.06 6.66 -11.47
C GLU A 73 16.07 6.23 -12.54
N ASP A 74 16.84 5.19 -12.26
CA ASP A 74 17.80 4.66 -13.21
C ASP A 74 17.14 4.16 -14.51
N ARG A 75 17.96 4.00 -15.56
CA ARG A 75 17.45 3.66 -16.90
C ARG A 75 16.84 2.26 -16.95
N ASP A 76 17.44 1.30 -16.26
CA ASP A 76 17.09 -0.11 -16.37
C ASP A 76 15.78 -0.39 -15.63
N THR A 77 15.61 0.19 -14.43
CA THR A 77 14.33 0.17 -13.70
C THR A 77 13.21 0.84 -14.49
N LYS A 78 13.44 2.03 -15.08
CA LYS A 78 12.42 2.71 -15.91
C LYS A 78 12.02 1.86 -17.11
N LYS A 79 13.01 1.28 -17.79
CA LYS A 79 12.78 0.40 -18.93
C LYS A 79 11.93 -0.80 -18.50
N CYS A 80 12.25 -1.39 -17.35
CA CYS A 80 11.48 -2.51 -16.81
C CYS A 80 9.99 -2.13 -16.65
N ILE A 81 9.73 -1.02 -15.95
CA ILE A 81 8.38 -0.59 -15.65
C ILE A 81 7.59 -0.27 -16.94
N SER A 82 8.22 0.38 -17.92
CA SER A 82 7.59 0.69 -19.20
C SER A 82 7.21 -0.58 -19.96
N GLU A 83 8.08 -1.60 -19.97
CA GLU A 83 7.80 -2.86 -20.64
C GLU A 83 6.67 -3.64 -19.96
N ARG A 84 6.55 -3.56 -18.62
CA ARG A 84 5.43 -4.16 -17.87
C ARG A 84 4.10 -3.50 -18.19
N GLN A 85 4.08 -2.16 -18.16
CA GLN A 85 2.91 -1.38 -18.58
C GLN A 85 2.47 -1.77 -20.00
N ASP A 86 3.40 -1.86 -20.95
CA ASP A 86 3.09 -2.17 -22.35
C ASP A 86 2.59 -3.61 -22.52
N LEU A 87 3.16 -4.56 -21.78
CA LEU A 87 2.76 -5.97 -21.80
C LEU A 87 1.35 -6.18 -21.23
N GLY A 88 1.04 -5.53 -20.10
CA GLY A 88 -0.23 -5.66 -19.40
C GLY A 88 -1.33 -4.74 -19.92
N ASN A 89 -0.99 -3.70 -20.70
CA ASN A 89 -1.81 -2.50 -20.91
C ASN A 89 -2.31 -1.88 -19.59
N ASN A 90 -1.60 -2.14 -18.52
CA ASN A 90 -1.91 -1.80 -17.15
C ASN A 90 -0.63 -1.91 -16.33
N LEU A 91 -0.44 -1.02 -15.36
CA LEU A 91 0.70 -1.05 -14.46
C LEU A 91 0.19 -1.27 -13.05
N ALA A 92 0.53 -2.41 -12.47
CA ALA A 92 0.26 -2.69 -11.08
C ALA A 92 1.47 -2.31 -10.20
N ASP A 93 1.19 -1.94 -8.97
CA ASP A 93 2.22 -1.53 -8.00
C ASP A 93 3.28 -2.63 -7.74
N TYR A 94 2.88 -3.90 -7.71
CA TYR A 94 3.79 -5.02 -7.53
C TYR A 94 4.81 -5.14 -8.69
N GLU A 95 4.47 -4.67 -9.89
CA GLU A 95 5.41 -4.65 -11.02
C GLU A 95 6.51 -3.63 -10.80
N ILE A 96 6.20 -2.48 -10.17
CA ILE A 96 7.21 -1.50 -9.75
C ILE A 96 8.12 -2.10 -8.67
N LEU A 97 7.54 -2.78 -7.67
CA LEU A 97 8.28 -3.49 -6.63
C LEU A 97 9.25 -4.50 -7.24
N HIS A 98 8.80 -5.32 -8.20
CA HIS A 98 9.66 -6.28 -8.88
C HIS A 98 10.73 -5.61 -9.72
N CYS A 99 10.38 -4.61 -10.54
CA CYS A 99 11.34 -3.90 -11.38
C CYS A 99 12.44 -3.20 -10.59
N PHE A 100 12.13 -2.73 -9.37
CA PHE A 100 13.10 -2.03 -8.52
C PHE A 100 14.01 -2.98 -7.72
N HIS A 101 13.54 -4.18 -7.40
CA HIS A 101 14.33 -5.18 -6.66
C HIS A 101 15.07 -6.17 -7.56
N ASP A 102 14.71 -6.23 -8.84
CA ASP A 102 15.06 -7.33 -9.71
C ASP A 102 15.54 -6.82 -11.08
N ASP A 103 16.68 -6.13 -11.07
CA ASP A 103 17.44 -5.72 -12.27
C ASP A 103 17.77 -6.94 -13.16
N ASP A 104 17.75 -8.16 -12.58
CA ASP A 104 18.07 -9.43 -13.21
C ASP A 104 16.84 -10.28 -13.66
N TYR A 105 15.59 -9.82 -13.46
CA TYR A 105 14.41 -10.58 -13.90
C TYR A 105 14.35 -10.77 -15.43
N TYR A 106 15.03 -9.91 -16.21
CA TYR A 106 15.13 -10.01 -17.66
C TYR A 106 16.12 -11.05 -18.18
N LYS A 107 16.95 -11.65 -17.33
CA LYS A 107 17.95 -12.63 -17.80
C LYS A 107 17.39 -14.03 -18.02
N TYR A 108 16.15 -14.31 -17.62
CA TYR A 108 15.63 -15.69 -17.58
C TYR A 108 14.28 -15.92 -18.27
N ASN A 109 13.75 -14.95 -19.03
CA ASN A 109 12.59 -15.13 -19.90
C ASN A 109 12.87 -14.67 -21.33
#